data_AF-A0A8J3XIA1-F1
#
_entry.id   AF-A0A8J3XIA1-F1
#
_cell.length_a   1.000
_cell.length_b   1.000
_cell.length_c   1.000
_cell.angle_alpha   90.00
_cell.angle_beta   90.00
_cell.angle_gamma   90.00
#
_symmetry.space_group_name_H-M   'P 1'
#
loop_
_entity.id
_entity.type
_entity.pdbx_description
1 polymer ?
#
loop_
_entity_poly.entity_id
_entity_poly.type
_entity_poly.pdbx_seq_one_letter_code
_entity_poly.pdbx_strand_id
1 'polypeptide(L)' 'MSVSETDRRAAVTFGRLAGERGMPITACPYSVRGDGRQRALRLLWIRTYVRYRPDPDQ' A
#
# COMPACT_ATOMS: atom_id res chain seq x y z
N MET A 1 -9.07 -3.80 17.05
CA MET A 1 -8.26 -2.57 16.93
C MET A 1 -8.64 -1.89 15.62
N SER A 2 -9.11 -0.64 15.69
CA SER A 2 -9.47 0.16 14.52
C SER A 2 -8.22 0.70 13.81
N VAL A 3 -8.33 0.97 12.51
CA VAL A 3 -7.26 1.62 11.73
C VAL A 3 -7.30 3.11 12.05
N SER A 4 -6.17 3.69 12.48
CA SER A 4 -6.10 5.14 12.72
C SER A 4 -6.05 5.91 11.40
N GLU A 5 -6.45 7.18 11.42
CA GLU A 5 -6.32 8.03 10.24
C GLU A 5 -4.85 8.24 9.83
N THR A 6 -3.94 8.29 10.79
CA THR A 6 -2.49 8.35 10.55
C THR A 6 -2.01 7.12 9.78
N ASP A 7 -2.45 5.91 10.17
CA ASP A 7 -2.10 4.69 9.45
C ASP A 7 -2.65 4.69 8.03
N ARG A 8 -3.89 5.16 7.84
CA ARG A 8 -4.50 5.29 6.51
C ARG A 8 -3.69 6.23 5.62
N ARG A 9 -3.34 7.42 6.13
CA ARG A 9 -2.52 8.39 5.40
C ARG A 9 -1.15 7.79 5.04
N ALA A 10 -0.51 7.10 5.98
CA ALA A 10 0.76 6.43 5.72
C ALA A 10 0.62 5.36 4.60
N ALA A 11 -0.39 4.50 4.67
CA ALA A 11 -0.61 3.47 3.65
C ALA A 11 -0.81 4.06 2.24
N VAL A 12 -1.56 5.16 2.13
CA VAL A 12 -1.77 5.87 0.86
C VAL A 12 -0.48 6.52 0.37
N THR A 13 0.21 7.29 1.22
CA THR A 13 1.44 8.01 0.84
C THR A 13 2.53 7.05 0.39
N PHE A 14 2.80 6.00 1.16
CA PHE A 14 3.82 5.01 0.79
C PHE A 14 3.40 4.16 -0.40
N GLY A 15 2.11 3.84 -0.54
CA GLY A 15 1.60 3.10 -1.69
C GLY A 15 1.82 3.88 -2.99
N ARG A 16 1.49 5.17 -2.97
CA ARG A 16 1.72 6.08 -4.09
C ARG A 16 3.20 6.18 -4.45
N LEU A 17 4.06 6.47 -3.47
CA LEU A 17 5.51 6.60 -3.69
C LEU A 17 6.11 5.33 -4.29
N ALA A 18 5.70 4.16 -3.79
CA ALA A 18 6.17 2.88 -4.30
C ALA A 18 5.71 2.62 -5.74
N GLY A 19 4.46 2.98 -6.07
CA GLY A 19 3.92 2.89 -7.43
C GLY A 19 4.68 3.79 -8.40
N GLU A 20 4.79 5.08 -8.08
CA GLU A 20 5.49 6.08 -8.91
C GLU A 20 6.97 5.72 -9.15
N ARG A 21 7.61 5.05 -8.17
CA ARG A 21 9.01 4.62 -8.27
C ARG A 21 9.20 3.24 -8.90
N GLY A 22 8.14 2.57 -9.32
CA GLY A 22 8.22 1.21 -9.87
C GLY A 22 8.79 0.18 -8.90
N MET A 23 8.66 0.41 -7.58
CA MET A 23 9.13 -0.52 -6.56
C MET A 23 8.39 -1.85 -6.65
N PRO A 24 8.99 -2.99 -6.23
CA PRO A 24 8.29 -4.26 -6.24
C PRO A 24 7.11 -4.27 -5.25
N ILE A 25 6.05 -5.02 -5.56
CA ILE A 25 4.86 -5.17 -4.68
C ILE A 25 5.24 -5.75 -3.30
N THR A 26 6.36 -6.47 -3.20
CA THR A 26 6.92 -7.00 -1.97
C THR A 26 7.45 -5.93 -1.02
N ALA A 27 7.59 -4.68 -1.47
CA ALA A 27 7.92 -3.53 -0.63
C ALA A 27 6.76 -3.09 0.29
N CYS A 28 5.57 -3.68 0.16
CA CYS A 28 4.46 -3.42 1.06
C CYS A 28 4.84 -3.79 2.51
N PRO A 29 4.83 -2.85 3.47
CA PRO A 29 5.27 -3.11 4.84
C PRO A 29 4.22 -3.87 5.68
N TYR A 30 2.99 -4.00 5.16
CA TYR A 30 1.87 -4.58 5.89
C TYR A 30 1.79 -6.10 5.68
N SER A 31 1.73 -6.85 6.78
CA SER A 31 1.75 -8.31 6.74
C SER A 31 0.44 -8.91 6.25
N VAL A 32 0.53 -9.93 5.38
CA VAL A 32 -0.61 -10.78 4.97
C VAL A 32 -1.15 -11.61 6.15
N ARG A 33 -0.25 -12.02 7.04
CA ARG A 33 -0.55 -12.81 8.25
C ARG A 33 -0.88 -11.94 9.46
N GLY A 34 -0.89 -10.62 9.31
CA GLY A 34 -1.23 -9.69 10.37
C GLY A 34 -2.72 -9.70 10.74
N ASP A 35 -3.04 -8.95 11.78
CA ASP A 35 -4.41 -8.74 12.26
C ASP A 35 -5.30 -8.00 11.24
N GLY A 36 -6.57 -7.79 11.59
CA GLY A 36 -7.53 -7.07 10.72
C GLY A 36 -7.08 -5.66 10.32
N ARG A 37 -6.31 -4.95 11.17
CA ARG A 37 -5.76 -3.62 10.87
C ARG A 37 -4.67 -3.74 9.80
N GLN A 38 -3.75 -4.69 9.95
CA GLN A 38 -2.70 -4.94 8.97
C GLN A 38 -3.27 -5.31 7.59
N ARG A 39 -4.29 -6.18 7.55
CA ARG A 39 -4.97 -6.54 6.29
C ARG A 39 -5.64 -5.34 5.62
N ALA A 40 -6.34 -4.50 6.38
CA ALA A 40 -6.99 -3.31 5.85
C ALA A 40 -5.98 -2.31 5.27
N LEU A 41 -4.87 -2.06 5.98
CA LEU A 41 -3.79 -1.19 5.53
C LEU A 41 -3.08 -1.74 4.29
N ARG A 42 -2.86 -3.06 4.25
CA ARG A 42 -2.30 -3.73 3.07
C ARG A 42 -3.17 -3.52 1.83
N LEU A 43 -4.48 -3.74 1.94
CA LEU A 43 -5.40 -3.54 0.82
C LEU A 43 -5.42 -2.09 0.33
N LEU A 44 -5.39 -1.14 1.26
CA LEU A 44 -5.33 0.29 0.94
C LEU A 44 -4.03 0.63 0.20
N TRP A 45 -2.88 0.19 0.73
CA TRP A 45 -1.57 0.40 0.13
C TRP A 45 -1.49 -0.19 -1.29
N ILE A 46 -1.96 -1.44 -1.49
CA ILE A 46 -1.94 -2.11 -2.80
C ILE A 46 -2.81 -1.39 -3.82
N ARG A 47 -4.01 -0.96 -3.44
CA ARG A 47 -4.89 -0.21 -4.33
C ARG A 47 -4.25 1.09 -4.79
N THR A 48 -3.62 1.83 -3.88
CA THR A 48 -2.89 3.05 -4.25
C THR A 48 -1.68 2.72 -5.11
N TYR A 49 -0.89 1.72 -4.74
CA TYR A 49 0.28 1.29 -5.50
C TYR A 49 -0.06 0.96 -6.96
N VAL A 50 -1.06 0.12 -7.21
CA VAL A 50 -1.46 -0.27 -8.58
C VAL A 50 -1.93 0.94 -9.38
N ARG A 51 -2.65 1.88 -8.75
CA ARG A 51 -3.14 3.09 -9.41
C ARG A 51 -2.02 4.00 -9.93
N TYR A 52 -0.87 4.02 -9.27
CA TYR A 52 0.25 4.90 -9.59
C TYR A 52 1.44 4.17 -10.23
N ARG A 53 1.39 2.84 -10.33
CA ARG A 53 2.43 2.09 -11.02
C ARG A 53 2.30 2.35 -12.53
N PRO A 54 3.35 2.83 -13.21
CA PRO A 54 3.31 2.96 -14.66
C PRO A 54 3.11 1.57 -15.28
N ASP A 55 2.22 1.49 -16.27
CA ASP A 55 2.02 0.28 -17.04
C ASP A 55 3.37 -0.12 -17.65
N PRO A 56 3.81 -1.38 -17.52
CA PRO A 56 5.06 -1.83 -18.13
C PRO A 56 5.02 -1.86 -19.67
N ASP A 57 3.84 -1.62 -20.27
CA ASP A 57 3.57 -1.63 -21.71
C ASP A 57 3.37 -0.21 -22.33
N GLN A 58 3.70 0.86 -21.59
CA GLN A 58 3.80 2.24 -22.12
C GLN A 58 5.25 2.59 -22.47
#